data_AF-A0AAD9WZ07-F1
#
_entry.id   AF-A0AAD9WZ07-F1
#
_cell.length_a   1.000
_cell.length_b   1.000
_cell.length_c   1.000
_cell.angle_alpha   90.00
_cell.angle_beta   90.00
_cell.angle_gamma   90.00
#
_symmetry.space_group_name_H-M   'P 1'
#
loop_
_entity.id
_entity.type
_entity.pdbx_description
1 polymer ?
#
loop_
_entity_poly.entity_id
_entity_poly.type
_entity_poly.pdbx_seq_one_letter_code
_entity_poly.pdbx_strand_id
1 'polypeptide(L)'
;MSAGDLAVPAFTAAIEAHQKRITDAVIKHALEICSQHKANVKTQVVIGDPKEKICEVADNLPADLLVMGSHAFGPIKRMLLGSVSNYCANHAQCPVIVVKGKEMPS
;
A
#
# COMPACT_ATOMS: atom_id res chain seq x y z
N MET A 1 33.28 9.23 -21.16
CA MET A 1 32.31 8.79 -20.13
C MET A 1 32.59 9.61 -18.88
N SER A 2 31.65 10.46 -18.47
CA SER A 2 31.84 11.39 -17.35
C SER A 2 31.37 10.75 -16.03
N ALA A 3 32.01 11.10 -14.91
CA ALA A 3 31.63 10.65 -13.57
C ALA A 3 30.16 10.98 -13.19
N GLY A 4 29.51 11.91 -13.89
CA GLY A 4 28.09 12.23 -13.72
C GLY A 4 27.13 11.13 -14.18
N ASP A 5 27.51 10.31 -15.17
CA ASP A 5 26.64 9.26 -15.74
C ASP A 5 26.58 8.00 -14.85
N LEU A 6 27.56 7.77 -13.98
CA LEU A 6 27.54 6.68 -13.00
C LEU A 6 26.84 7.05 -11.67
N ALA A 7 26.74 8.35 -11.36
CA ALA A 7 26.11 8.83 -10.13
C ALA A 7 24.58 8.69 -10.15
N VAL A 8 23.94 8.91 -11.31
CA VAL A 8 22.48 8.77 -11.46
C VAL A 8 22.01 7.32 -11.29
N PRO A 9 22.63 6.31 -11.93
CA PRO A 9 22.28 4.89 -11.72
C PRO A 9 22.47 4.41 -10.29
N ALA A 10 23.56 4.82 -9.62
CA ALA A 10 23.81 4.41 -8.24
C ALA A 10 22.78 5.01 -7.26
N PHE A 11 22.39 6.27 -7.47
CA PHE A 11 21.35 6.92 -6.67
C PHE A 11 19.98 6.26 -6.88
N THR A 12 19.57 6.03 -8.14
CA THR A 12 18.31 5.35 -8.47
C THR A 12 18.27 3.95 -7.88
N ALA A 13 19.35 3.16 -8.02
CA ALA A 13 19.44 1.82 -7.44
C ALA A 13 19.34 1.83 -5.90
N ALA A 14 19.89 2.85 -5.23
CA ALA A 14 19.78 2.98 -3.78
C ALA A 14 18.34 3.29 -3.34
N ILE A 15 17.62 4.14 -4.07
CA ILE A 15 16.20 4.43 -3.82
C ILE A 15 15.34 3.18 -4.05
N GLU A 16 15.55 2.46 -5.16
CA GLU A 16 14.85 1.21 -5.47
C GLU A 16 15.10 0.14 -4.39
N ALA A 17 16.35 -0.04 -3.98
CA ALA A 17 16.70 -0.98 -2.92
C ALA A 17 16.05 -0.60 -1.58
N HIS A 18 15.93 0.70 -1.29
CA HIS A 18 15.26 1.16 -0.07
C HIS A 18 13.75 0.91 -0.11
N GLN A 19 13.09 1.25 -1.22
CA GLN A 19 11.66 1.00 -1.42
C GLN A 19 11.37 -0.50 -1.35
N LYS A 20 12.15 -1.31 -2.05
CA LYS A 20 12.00 -2.78 -2.06
C LYS A 20 12.06 -3.35 -0.64
N ARG A 21 13.00 -2.92 0.20
CA ARG A 21 13.12 -3.41 1.57
C ARG A 21 11.90 -3.09 2.43
N ILE A 22 11.34 -1.88 2.29
CA ILE A 22 10.11 -1.49 3.01
C ILE A 22 8.95 -2.36 2.54
N THR A 23 8.79 -2.50 1.22
CA THR A 23 7.74 -3.34 0.64
C THR A 23 7.84 -4.79 1.10
N ASP A 24 9.04 -5.38 1.06
CA ASP A 24 9.29 -6.74 1.52
C ASP A 24 8.95 -6.91 3.01
N ALA A 25 9.30 -5.92 3.84
CA ALA A 25 8.98 -5.94 5.28
C ALA A 25 7.47 -5.87 5.53
N VAL A 26 6.75 -5.00 4.80
CA VAL A 26 5.29 -4.87 4.91
C VAL A 26 4.59 -6.17 4.49
N ILE A 27 4.98 -6.74 3.34
CA ILE A 27 4.40 -8.00 2.85
C ILE A 27 4.69 -9.14 3.82
N LYS A 28 5.93 -9.26 4.29
CA LYS A 28 6.31 -10.29 5.26
C LYS A 28 5.44 -10.21 6.52
N HIS A 29 5.29 -9.01 7.08
CA HIS A 29 4.47 -8.81 8.27
C HIS A 29 3.00 -9.13 8.03
N ALA A 30 2.43 -8.74 6.89
CA ALA A 30 1.06 -9.08 6.53
C ALA A 30 0.87 -10.60 6.40
N LEU A 31 1.80 -11.31 5.76
CA LEU A 31 1.76 -12.77 5.63
C LEU A 31 1.87 -13.48 6.99
N GLU A 32 2.69 -12.97 7.91
CA GLU A 32 2.78 -13.49 9.28
C GLU A 32 1.42 -13.38 10.01
N ILE A 33 0.74 -12.24 9.92
CA ILE A 33 -0.60 -12.04 10.49
C ILE A 33 -1.62 -12.99 9.84
N CYS A 34 -1.62 -13.08 8.51
CA CYS A 34 -2.56 -13.93 7.80
C CYS A 34 -2.33 -15.43 8.06
N SER A 35 -1.08 -15.84 8.32
CA SER A 35 -0.73 -17.25 8.62
C SER A 35 -1.40 -17.80 9.89
N GLN A 36 -1.81 -16.91 10.80
CA GLN A 36 -2.56 -17.26 12.00
C GLN A 36 -4.04 -17.58 11.72
N HIS A 37 -4.47 -17.39 10.47
CA HIS A 37 -5.85 -17.55 10.02
C HIS A 37 -5.89 -18.56 8.87
N LYS A 38 -7.04 -19.22 8.66
CA LYS A 38 -7.25 -20.12 7.51
C LYS A 38 -7.63 -19.33 6.26
N ALA A 39 -6.71 -18.49 5.77
CA ALA A 39 -6.91 -17.66 4.58
C ALA A 39 -6.00 -18.11 3.43
N ASN A 40 -6.55 -18.16 2.21
CA ASN A 40 -5.73 -18.28 1.00
C ASN A 40 -5.24 -16.88 0.60
N VAL A 41 -3.93 -16.65 0.69
CA VAL A 41 -3.34 -15.31 0.52
C VAL A 41 -2.54 -15.24 -0.77
N LYS A 42 -2.82 -14.21 -1.56
CA LYS A 42 -1.97 -13.79 -2.69
C LYS A 42 -1.54 -12.36 -2.45
N THR A 43 -0.30 -12.05 -2.78
CA THR A 43 0.29 -10.71 -2.61
C THR A 43 0.69 -10.16 -3.97
N GLN A 44 0.49 -8.87 -4.20
CA GLN A 44 0.90 -8.19 -5.42
C GLN A 44 1.54 -6.85 -5.09
N VAL A 45 2.65 -6.54 -5.75
CA VAL A 45 3.28 -5.21 -5.73
C VAL A 45 3.09 -4.59 -7.10
N VAL A 46 2.59 -3.36 -7.12
CA VAL A 46 2.32 -2.61 -8.35
C VAL A 46 2.99 -1.24 -8.26
N ILE A 47 3.58 -0.79 -9.36
CA ILE A 47 4.21 0.53 -9.47
C ILE A 47 3.23 1.50 -10.14
N GLY A 48 3.06 2.69 -9.57
CA GLY A 48 2.20 3.74 -10.11
C GLY A 48 1.61 4.61 -9.00
N ASP A 49 0.61 5.42 -9.34
CA ASP A 49 -0.15 6.17 -8.36
C ASP A 49 -1.02 5.18 -7.53
N PRO A 50 -0.87 5.13 -6.18
CA PRO A 50 -1.59 4.18 -5.34
C PRO A 50 -3.11 4.23 -5.48
N LYS A 51 -3.72 5.42 -5.60
CA LYS A 51 -5.20 5.54 -5.64
C LYS A 51 -5.77 4.94 -6.92
N GLU A 52 -5.06 5.09 -8.04
CA GLU A 52 -5.46 4.54 -9.34
C GLU A 52 -5.17 3.05 -9.41
N LYS A 53 -3.97 2.62 -8.99
CA LYS A 53 -3.56 1.22 -9.06
C LYS A 53 -4.35 0.31 -8.14
N ILE A 54 -4.80 0.77 -6.98
CA ILE A 54 -5.66 -0.03 -6.11
C ILE A 54 -7.02 -0.28 -6.76
N CYS A 55 -7.65 0.74 -7.36
CA CYS A 55 -8.92 0.57 -8.07
C CYS A 55 -8.78 -0.36 -9.28
N GLU A 56 -7.74 -0.15 -10.10
CA GLU A 56 -7.44 -0.99 -11.27
C GLU A 56 -7.24 -2.47 -10.87
N VAL A 57 -6.51 -2.75 -9.80
CA VAL A 57 -6.32 -4.13 -9.32
C VAL A 57 -7.62 -4.72 -8.78
N ALA A 58 -8.41 -3.96 -8.03
CA ALA A 58 -9.70 -4.44 -7.51
C ALA A 58 -10.67 -4.80 -8.65
N ASP A 59 -10.70 -4.00 -9.71
CA ASP A 59 -11.53 -4.21 -10.90
C ASP A 59 -11.05 -5.42 -11.72
N ASN A 60 -9.73 -5.58 -11.89
CA ASN A 60 -9.13 -6.70 -12.63
C ASN A 60 -9.22 -8.05 -11.89
N LEU A 61 -9.31 -8.04 -10.56
CA LEU A 61 -9.46 -9.23 -9.72
C LEU A 61 -10.93 -9.58 -9.40
N PRO A 62 -11.88 -9.06 -10.20
CA PRO A 62 -13.26 -8.72 -9.80
C PRO A 62 -13.55 -8.91 -8.30
N ALA A 63 -12.95 -8.06 -7.46
CA ALA A 63 -13.05 -8.21 -6.02
C ALA A 63 -14.49 -7.97 -5.52
N ASP A 64 -15.02 -8.84 -4.67
CA ASP A 64 -16.33 -8.63 -4.02
C ASP A 64 -16.28 -7.52 -2.97
N LEU A 65 -15.08 -7.20 -2.45
CA LEU A 65 -14.86 -6.27 -1.36
C LEU A 65 -13.42 -5.73 -1.35
N LEU A 66 -13.27 -4.41 -1.28
CA LEU A 66 -12.00 -3.74 -1.03
C LEU A 66 -11.89 -3.32 0.44
N VAL A 67 -10.89 -3.81 1.16
CA VAL A 67 -10.63 -3.43 2.56
C VAL A 67 -9.38 -2.56 2.64
N MET A 68 -9.49 -1.41 3.29
CA MET A 68 -8.41 -0.44 3.43
C MET A 68 -8.31 0.12 4.84
N GLY A 69 -7.10 0.50 5.24
CA GLY A 69 -6.90 1.33 6.43
C GLY A 69 -7.43 2.76 6.20
N SER A 70 -7.87 3.44 7.25
CA SER A 70 -8.31 4.83 7.16
C SER A 70 -7.18 5.80 6.78
N HIS A 71 -5.95 5.55 7.21
CA HIS A 71 -4.79 6.42 6.97
C HIS A 71 -3.49 5.60 6.94
N ALA A 72 -2.39 6.23 6.55
CA ALA A 72 -1.06 5.67 6.70
C ALA A 72 -0.72 5.42 8.18
N PHE A 73 0.20 4.48 8.41
CA PHE A 73 0.78 4.24 9.73
C PHE A 73 1.56 5.47 10.19
N GLY A 74 1.01 6.25 11.13
CA GLY A 74 1.65 7.44 11.68
C GLY A 74 0.68 8.37 12.42
N PRO A 75 1.19 9.42 13.10
CA PRO A 75 0.38 10.31 13.94
C PRO A 75 -0.41 11.34 13.12
N ILE A 76 -1.24 10.88 12.17
CA ILE A 76 -2.14 11.75 11.42
C ILE A 76 -3.36 12.02 12.30
N LYS A 77 -3.24 13.02 13.19
CA LYS A 77 -4.27 13.36 14.19
C LYS A 77 -5.46 14.18 13.66
N ARG A 78 -5.54 14.46 12.34
CA ARG A 78 -6.44 15.53 11.84
C ARG A 78 -7.27 15.24 10.58
N MET A 79 -7.22 14.03 10.02
CA MET A 79 -8.07 13.67 8.88
C MET A 79 -8.95 12.47 9.25
N LEU A 80 -10.19 12.42 8.75
CA LEU A 80 -11.11 11.29 8.97
C LEU A 80 -10.83 10.14 8.00
N LEU A 81 -10.34 10.45 6.79
CA LEU A 81 -9.91 9.50 5.77
C LEU A 81 -8.65 10.03 5.06
N GLY A 82 -7.65 9.18 4.84
CA GLY A 82 -6.47 9.49 4.03
C GLY A 82 -6.83 9.64 2.56
N SER A 83 -5.99 10.34 1.80
CA SER A 83 -6.24 10.66 0.38
C SER A 83 -6.54 9.41 -0.47
N VAL A 84 -5.78 8.34 -0.28
CA VAL A 84 -5.92 7.09 -1.03
C VAL A 84 -7.23 6.38 -0.67
N SER A 85 -7.53 6.23 0.62
CA SER A 85 -8.76 5.57 1.10
C SER A 85 -10.01 6.36 0.71
N ASN A 86 -9.95 7.69 0.78
CA ASN A 86 -11.03 8.55 0.31
C ASN A 86 -11.24 8.42 -1.20
N TYR A 87 -10.17 8.38 -2.00
CA TYR A 87 -10.31 8.18 -3.44
C TYR A 87 -10.96 6.83 -3.75
N CYS A 88 -10.43 5.73 -3.20
CA CYS A 88 -10.94 4.39 -3.49
C CYS A 88 -12.41 4.22 -3.07
N ALA A 89 -12.80 4.76 -1.91
CA ALA A 89 -14.19 4.73 -1.45
C ALA A 89 -15.18 5.44 -2.41
N ASN A 90 -14.70 6.37 -3.25
CA ASN A 90 -15.52 7.08 -4.22
C ASN A 90 -15.42 6.55 -5.65
N HIS A 91 -14.44 5.69 -5.97
CA HIS A 91 -14.12 5.31 -7.36
C HIS A 91 -14.02 3.81 -7.62
N ALA A 92 -13.78 2.98 -6.60
CA ALA A 92 -13.74 1.52 -6.76
C ALA A 92 -15.12 1.01 -7.21
N GLN A 93 -15.15 0.03 -8.12
CA GLN A 93 -16.40 -0.55 -8.60
C GLN A 93 -17.04 -1.51 -7.58
N CYS A 94 -16.23 -2.03 -6.63
CA CYS A 94 -16.68 -2.91 -5.57
C CYS A 94 -16.96 -2.13 -4.26
N PRO A 95 -17.76 -2.72 -3.33
CA PRO A 95 -17.91 -2.17 -1.98
C PRO A 95 -16.56 -1.95 -1.29
N VAL A 96 -16.44 -0.82 -0.58
CA VAL A 96 -15.21 -0.46 0.14
C VAL A 96 -15.46 -0.38 1.64
N ILE A 97 -14.66 -1.12 2.43
CA ILE A 97 -14.62 -0.99 3.89
C ILE A 97 -13.35 -0.25 4.28
N VAL A 98 -13.53 0.85 5.00
CA VAL A 98 -12.43 1.59 5.61
C VAL A 98 -12.35 1.32 7.11
N VAL A 99 -11.22 0.78 7.56
CA VAL A 99 -10.98 0.40 8.95
C VAL A 99 -10.17 1.48 9.67
N LYS A 100 -10.71 2.04 10.75
CA LYS A 100 -9.96 2.94 11.64
C LYS A 100 -8.96 2.13 12.46
N GLY A 101 -7.71 2.57 12.51
CA GLY A 101 -6.69 1.96 13.38
C GLY A 101 -7.02 2.22 14.86
N LYS A 102 -6.55 1.35 15.75
CA LYS A 102 -6.67 1.56 17.20
C LYS A 102 -5.86 2.80 17.57
N GLU A 103 -6.46 3.75 18.29
CA GLU A 103 -5.72 4.88 18.86
C GLU A 103 -4.64 4.31 19.79
N MET A 104 -3.38 4.60 19.47
CA MET A 104 -2.28 4.38 20.42
C MET A 104 -2.48 5.44 21.52
N PRO A 105 -2.69 5.03 22.79
CA PRO A 105 -2.81 5.99 23.90
C PRO A 105 -1.60 6.92 23.88
N SER A 106 -1.85 8.23 24.03
CA SER A 106 -0.82 9.26 24.16
C SER A 106 0.02 9.07 25.41
#